data_AF-A0A504JM29-F1
#
_entry.id   AF-A0A504JM29-F1
#
_cell.length_a   1.000
_cell.length_b   1.000
_cell.length_c   1.000
_cell.angle_alpha   90.00
_cell.angle_beta   90.00
_cell.angle_gamma   90.00
#
_symmetry.space_group_name_H-M   'P 1'
#
loop_
_entity.id
_entity.type
_entity.pdbx_description
1 polymer ?
#
loop_
_entity_poly.entity_id
_entity_poly.type
_entity_poly.pdbx_seq_one_letter_code
_entity_poly.pdbx_strand_id
1 'polypeptide(L)' 'MIKNILNLDNIQVLKREQQKSINAGSVKNGCVAEFRSCTSDSDCPCGVCGVDVGGFFIPDLCAF' A
#
# COMPACT_ATOMS: atom_id res chain seq x y z
N MET A 1 16.34 22.44 24.98
CA MET A 1 15.27 21.84 25.81
C MET A 1 13.96 22.55 25.49
N ILE A 2 13.16 21.97 24.58
CA ILE A 2 11.79 22.42 24.33
C ILE A 2 10.92 21.61 25.30
N LYS A 3 10.82 22.09 26.53
CA LYS A 3 9.86 21.59 27.51
C LYS A 3 8.63 22.49 27.41
N ASN A 4 7.45 21.87 27.21
CA ASN A 4 6.12 22.45 27.46
C ASN A 4 5.46 23.30 26.36
N ILE A 5 5.22 22.76 25.15
CA ILE A 5 4.27 23.41 24.19
C ILE A 5 3.07 22.54 23.81
N LEU A 6 3.01 21.26 24.18
CA LEU A 6 1.89 20.43 23.80
C LEU A 6 1.32 19.74 25.04
N ASN A 7 0.20 20.28 25.52
CA ASN A 7 -0.67 19.61 26.49
C ASN A 7 -1.42 18.51 25.73
N LEU A 8 -0.90 17.28 25.77
CA LEU A 8 -1.32 16.17 24.90
C LEU A 8 -1.94 15.03 25.72
N ASP A 9 -3.01 15.30 26.45
CA ASP A 9 -3.68 14.28 27.27
C ASP A 9 -4.30 13.13 26.43
N ASN A 10 -4.38 13.27 25.10
CA ASN A 10 -4.99 12.28 24.20
C ASN A 10 -4.19 11.96 22.92
N ILE A 11 -2.89 12.29 22.86
CA ILE A 11 -2.08 11.90 21.67
C ILE A 11 -1.44 10.55 21.91
N GLN A 12 -1.99 9.54 21.23
CA GLN A 12 -1.33 8.25 21.10
C GLN A 12 -0.20 8.37 20.07
N VAL A 13 1.05 8.31 20.53
CA VAL A 13 2.20 8.20 19.63
C VAL A 13 2.17 6.81 18.99
N LEU A 14 1.72 6.77 17.74
CA LEU A 14 1.62 5.54 16.98
C LEU A 14 3.01 4.97 16.71
N LYS A 15 3.19 3.68 16.97
CA LYS A 15 4.40 2.95 16.59
C LYS A 15 4.52 2.91 15.06
N ARG A 16 5.75 2.80 14.54
CA ARG A 16 6.03 2.78 13.09
C ARG A 16 5.14 1.79 12.32
N GLU A 17 4.86 0.63 12.90
CA GLU A 17 3.96 -0.36 12.30
C GLU A 17 2.50 0.09 12.24
N GLN A 18 2.01 0.81 13.25
CA GLN A 18 0.66 1.40 13.25
C GLN A 18 0.56 2.59 12.26
N GLN A 19 1.66 3.33 12.09
CA GLN A 19 1.71 4.39 11.07
C GLN A 19 1.70 3.81 9.65
N LYS A 20 2.34 2.66 9.42
CA LYS A 20 2.27 1.95 8.13
C LYS A 20 0.84 1.51 7.82
N SER A 21 0.11 0.93 8.79
CA SER A 21 -1.27 0.50 8.54
C SER A 21 -2.21 1.66 8.22
N ILE A 22 -1.98 2.85 8.80
CA ILE A 22 -2.82 4.03 8.58
C ILE A 22 -2.47 4.74 7.27
N ASN A 23 -1.20 4.88 6.93
CA ASN A 23 -0.77 5.69 5.78
C ASN A 23 -0.53 4.89 4.49
N ALA A 24 -0.32 3.58 4.57
CA ALA A 24 0.02 2.77 3.39
C ALA A 24 -1.04 1.73 3.01
N GLY A 25 -2.06 1.51 3.85
CA GLY A 25 -2.95 0.36 3.71
C GLY A 25 -2.17 -0.95 3.92
N SER A 26 -2.69 -1.85 4.74
CA SER A 26 -2.12 -3.21 4.79
C SER A 26 -2.62 -3.98 3.56
N VAL A 27 -1.97 -3.76 2.44
CA VAL A 27 -2.13 -4.60 1.25
C VAL A 27 -1.49 -5.94 1.56
N LYS A 28 -2.27 -7.02 1.42
CA LYS A 28 -1.88 -8.40 1.72
C LYS A 28 -0.47 -8.63 1.15
N ASN A 29 0.48 -9.04 1.99
CA ASN A 29 1.88 -9.34 1.63
C ASN A 29 2.83 -8.14 1.40
N GLY A 30 2.50 -6.93 1.84
CA GLY A 30 3.44 -5.78 1.79
C GLY A 30 3.55 -5.15 0.40
N CYS A 31 2.56 -5.41 -0.44
CA CYS A 31 2.50 -5.05 -1.85
C CYS A 31 1.82 -3.72 -2.05
N VAL A 32 2.56 -2.62 -2.23
CA VAL A 32 1.95 -1.29 -2.45
C VAL A 32 1.05 -1.33 -3.68
N ALA A 33 -0.12 -0.70 -3.60
CA ALA A 33 -1.01 -0.55 -4.75
C ALA A 33 -0.29 0.25 -5.85
N GLU A 34 0.08 -0.43 -6.94
CA GLU A 34 0.76 0.19 -8.08
C GLU A 34 0.17 -0.33 -9.40
N PHE A 35 0.10 0.57 -10.37
CA PHE A 35 -0.18 0.24 -11.76
C PHE A 35 1.15 0.16 -12.50
N ARG A 36 1.51 -1.05 -12.93
CA ARG A 36 2.81 -1.31 -13.58
C ARG A 36 2.61 -2.13 -14.84
N SER A 37 3.32 -1.78 -15.91
CA SER A 37 3.38 -2.64 -17.09
C SER A 37 4.08 -3.95 -16.77
N CYS A 38 3.58 -5.07 -17.29
CA CYS A 38 4.19 -6.38 -17.18
C CYS A 38 4.18 -7.10 -18.51
N THR A 39 5.04 -8.11 -18.66
CA THR A 39 5.02 -9.04 -19.79
C THR A 39 4.80 -10.48 -19.32
N SER A 40 5.07 -10.73 -18.04
CA SER A 40 4.94 -12.03 -17.39
C SER A 40 4.48 -11.87 -15.95
N ASP A 41 3.91 -12.93 -15.37
CA ASP A 41 3.50 -12.95 -13.96
C ASP A 41 4.68 -12.68 -13.00
N SER A 42 5.91 -13.01 -13.39
CA SER A 42 7.10 -12.70 -12.60
C SER A 42 7.41 -11.20 -12.47
N ASP A 43 6.87 -10.37 -13.37
CA ASP A 43 7.04 -8.92 -13.30
C ASP A 43 6.13 -8.28 -12.25
N CYS A 44 5.09 -9.02 -11.82
CA CYS A 44 4.14 -8.63 -10.80
C CYS A 44 4.52 -9.29 -9.47
N PRO A 45 5.13 -8.57 -8.51
CA PRO A 45 5.57 -9.15 -7.23
C PRO A 45 4.43 -9.66 -6.35
N CYS A 46 3.19 -9.32 -6.69
CA CYS A 46 2.04 -9.34 -5.80
C CYS A 46 0.76 -9.88 -6.45
N GLY A 47 0.85 -10.35 -7.70
CA GLY A 47 -0.30 -10.78 -8.49
C GLY A 47 0.13 -11.38 -9.82
N VAL A 48 -0.84 -11.59 -10.70
CA VAL A 48 -0.60 -12.02 -12.09
C VAL A 48 -0.55 -10.82 -13.01
N CYS A 49 0.04 -11.00 -14.18
CA CYS A 49 0.04 -10.00 -15.22
C CYS A 49 -1.32 -10.00 -15.95
N GLY A 50 -2.05 -8.89 -15.84
CA GLY A 50 -3.37 -8.71 -16.40
C GLY A 50 -4.44 -8.46 -15.33
N VAL A 51 -5.37 -7.55 -15.64
CA VAL A 51 -6.40 -7.10 -14.69
C VAL A 51 -7.78 -7.18 -15.33
N ASP A 52 -8.74 -7.78 -14.63
CA ASP A 52 -10.16 -7.71 -15.00
C ASP A 52 -10.83 -6.56 -14.23
N VAL A 53 -11.32 -5.56 -14.96
CA VAL A 53 -12.07 -4.44 -14.41
C VAL A 53 -13.47 -4.45 -15.03
N GLY A 54 -14.44 -4.98 -14.29
CA GLY A 54 -15.85 -4.93 -14.69
C GLY A 54 -16.16 -5.71 -15.97
N GLY A 55 -15.43 -6.80 -16.23
CA GLY A 55 -15.59 -7.63 -17.43
C GLY A 55 -14.75 -7.18 -18.62
N PHE A 56 -13.89 -6.16 -18.44
CA PHE A 56 -12.87 -5.77 -19.42
C PHE A 56 -11.49 -6.22 -18.92
N PHE A 57 -10.83 -7.05 -19.74
CA PHE A 57 -9.49 -7.52 -19.44
C PHE A 57 -8.43 -6.58 -20.04
N ILE A 58 -7.59 -6.03 -19.19
CA ILE A 58 -6.42 -5.22 -19.58
C ILE A 58 -5.20 -6.15 -19.54
N PRO A 59 -4.65 -6.57 -20.70
CA PRO A 59 -3.41 -7.32 -20.72
C PRO A 59 -2.24 -6.42 -20.30
N ASP A 60 -1.13 -7.04 -19.89
CA ASP A 60 0.16 -6.35 -19.64
C ASP A 60 0.14 -5.33 -18.49
N LEU A 61 -0.78 -5.48 -17.54
CA LEU A 61 -0.89 -4.60 -16.36
C LEU A 61 -0.87 -5.40 -15.06
N CYS A 62 0.03 -5.06 -14.15
CA CYS A 62 -0.09 -5.38 -12.74
C CYS A 62 -0.97 -4.33 -12.06
N ALA A 63 -1.99 -4.75 -11.32
CA ALA A 63 -2.72 -3.88 -10.39
C ALA A 63 -3.06 -4.65 -9.11
N PHE A 64 -2.79 -4.03 -7.95
CA PHE A 64 -3.07 -4.57 -6.61
C PHE A 64 -3.53 -3.46 -5.68
#